data_AF-A0A4Q0VA35-F1
#
_entry.id   AF-A0A4Q0VA35-F1
#
_cell.length_a   1.000
_cell.length_b   1.000
_cell.length_c   1.000
_cell.angle_alpha   90.00
_cell.angle_beta   90.00
_cell.angle_gamma   90.00
#
_symmetry.space_group_name_H-M   'P 1'
#
loop_
_entity.id
_entity.type
_entity.pdbx_description
1 polymer ?
#
loop_
_entity_poly.entity_id
_entity_poly.type
_entity_poly.pdbx_seq_one_letter_code
_entity_poly.pdbx_strand_id
1 'polypeptide(L)' 'MGKNYLIPCEEKDTIPEKEIEVYKIIDIEKEIDYARDMLNEVSCDIDDLEKNEEILKISQYMDRLLNEYFSIVNSNNKI' A
#
# COMPACT_ATOMS: atom_id res chain seq x y z
N MET A 1 13.58 -18.89 -32.28
CA MET A 1 13.48 -17.42 -32.28
C MET A 1 13.10 -16.97 -30.87
N GLY A 2 14.08 -16.72 -30.02
CA GLY A 2 13.88 -16.12 -28.70
C GLY A 2 14.37 -14.68 -28.77
N LYS A 3 13.50 -13.70 -28.51
CA LYS A 3 13.92 -12.31 -28.36
C LYS A 3 14.28 -12.11 -26.89
N ASN A 4 15.57 -12.05 -26.62
CA ASN A 4 16.13 -11.62 -25.35
C ASN A 4 15.88 -10.12 -25.20
N TYR A 5 15.18 -9.72 -24.15
CA TYR A 5 15.15 -8.33 -23.71
C TYR A 5 16.35 -8.14 -22.77
N LEU A 6 17.47 -7.73 -23.35
CA LEU A 6 18.57 -7.12 -22.60
C LEU A 6 18.04 -5.78 -22.08
N ILE A 7 17.81 -5.70 -20.76
CA ILE A 7 17.61 -4.44 -20.06
C ILE A 7 19.02 -3.81 -19.97
N PRO A 8 19.27 -2.64 -20.60
CA PRO A 8 20.54 -1.95 -20.40
C PRO A 8 20.53 -1.34 -19.00
N CYS A 9 21.46 -1.77 -18.16
CA CYS A 9 21.85 -1.03 -16.97
C CYS A 9 22.72 0.16 -17.40
N GLU A 10 22.12 1.29 -17.72
CA GLU A 10 22.85 2.56 -17.76
C GLU A 10 22.11 3.67 -17.03
N GLU A 11 22.84 4.16 -16.03
CA GLU A 11 22.89 5.51 -15.47
C GLU A 11 21.72 6.05 -14.63
N LYS A 12 22.15 6.69 -13.55
CA LYS A 12 21.34 7.25 -12.45
C LYS A 12 20.56 8.46 -12.95
N ASP A 13 19.48 8.22 -13.67
CA ASP A 13 18.49 9.26 -13.88
C ASP A 13 17.63 9.36 -12.62
N THR A 14 17.72 10.52 -11.98
CA THR A 14 16.79 10.99 -10.95
C THR A 14 15.38 10.63 -11.37
N ILE A 15 14.83 9.57 -10.75
CA ILE A 15 13.44 9.15 -10.95
C ILE A 15 12.59 10.40 -10.69
N PRO A 16 11.83 10.90 -11.69
CA PRO A 16 11.01 12.09 -11.50
C PRO A 16 10.10 11.87 -10.29
N GLU A 17 9.94 12.88 -9.43
CA GLU A 17 9.18 12.77 -8.17
C GLU A 17 7.78 12.15 -8.37
N LYS A 18 7.16 12.41 -9.53
CA LYS A 18 5.90 11.78 -9.97
C LYS A 18 5.96 10.26 -10.13
N GLU A 19 7.04 9.69 -10.64
CA GLU A 19 7.19 8.22 -10.71
C GLU A 19 7.38 7.64 -9.31
N ILE A 20 8.16 8.30 -8.43
CA ILE A 20 8.34 7.89 -7.03
C ILE A 20 6.99 7.85 -6.29
N GLU A 21 6.13 8.84 -6.51
CA GLU A 21 4.79 8.88 -5.92
C GLU A 21 3.86 7.79 -6.44
N VAL A 22 3.91 7.46 -7.73
CA VAL A 22 3.12 6.35 -8.30
C VAL A 22 3.53 5.01 -7.69
N TYR A 23 4.83 4.76 -7.53
CA TYR A 23 5.31 3.55 -6.84
C TYR A 23 4.83 3.50 -5.38
N LYS A 24 4.87 4.62 -4.66
CA LYS A 24 4.34 4.70 -3.29
C LYS A 24 2.84 4.43 -3.20
N ILE A 25 2.04 4.91 -4.15
CA ILE A 25 0.60 4.64 -4.19
C ILE A 25 0.33 3.15 -4.36
N ILE A 26 1.01 2.51 -5.32
CA ILE A 26 0.86 1.07 -5.59
C ILE A 26 1.23 0.23 -4.35
N ASP A 27 2.27 0.63 -3.63
CA ASP A 27 2.69 -0.07 -2.42
C ASP A 27 1.66 0.10 -1.28
N ILE A 28 1.10 1.30 -1.10
CA ILE A 28 0.02 1.54 -0.13
C ILE A 28 -1.24 0.76 -0.50
N GLU A 29 -1.62 0.70 -1.78
CA GLU A 29 -2.77 -0.10 -2.24
C GLU A 29 -2.61 -1.59 -1.91
N LYS A 30 -1.40 -2.15 -2.09
CA LYS A 30 -1.12 -3.53 -1.69
C LYS A 30 -1.22 -3.75 -0.18
N GLU A 31 -0.72 -2.82 0.62
CA GLU A 31 -0.82 -2.92 2.09
C GLU A 31 -2.28 -2.79 2.56
N ILE A 32 -3.09 -1.97 1.88
CA ILE A 32 -4.53 -1.87 2.12
C ILE A 32 -5.23 -3.21 1.88
N ASP A 33 -4.95 -3.86 0.76
CA ASP A 33 -5.56 -5.15 0.45
C ASP A 33 -5.10 -6.25 1.42
N TYR A 34 -3.83 -6.23 1.82
CA TYR A 34 -3.32 -7.12 2.87
C TYR A 34 -4.04 -6.89 4.22
N ALA A 35 -4.23 -5.63 4.64
CA ALA A 35 -4.94 -5.31 5.88
C ALA A 35 -6.42 -5.75 5.83
N ARG A 36 -7.06 -5.68 4.65
CA ARG A 36 -8.42 -6.21 4.45
C ARG A 36 -8.49 -7.72 4.63
N ASP A 37 -7.52 -8.45 4.06
CA ASP A 37 -7.45 -9.90 4.21
C ASP A 37 -7.26 -10.28 5.68
N MET A 38 -6.38 -9.59 6.40
CA MET A 38 -6.21 -9.80 7.85
C MET A 38 -7.50 -9.53 8.64
N LEU A 39 -8.24 -8.47 8.33
CA LEU A 39 -9.54 -8.21 8.98
C LEU A 39 -10.54 -9.33 8.71
N ASN A 40 -10.61 -9.81 7.47
CA ASN A 40 -11.51 -10.91 7.12
C ASN A 40 -11.18 -12.19 7.90
N GLU A 41 -9.89 -12.52 8.05
CA GLU A 41 -9.45 -13.68 8.83
C GLU A 41 -9.78 -13.57 10.32
N VAL A 42 -9.57 -12.39 10.91
CA VAL A 42 -9.74 -12.17 12.35
C VAL A 42 -11.22 -11.98 12.73
N SER A 43 -12.06 -11.51 11.79
CA SER A 43 -13.49 -11.22 12.03
C SER A 43 -14.40 -12.43 12.24
N CYS A 44 -13.90 -13.66 12.10
CA CYS A 44 -14.73 -14.87 12.24
C CYS A 44 -15.06 -15.23 13.71
N ASP A 45 -14.28 -14.77 14.70
CA ASP A 45 -14.45 -15.12 16.12
C ASP A 45 -14.44 -13.86 17.03
N ILE A 46 -15.49 -13.04 16.92
CA ILE A 46 -15.63 -11.74 17.62
C ILE A 46 -15.80 -11.88 19.15
N ASP A 47 -16.11 -13.07 19.64
CA ASP A 47 -16.25 -13.35 21.09
C ASP A 47 -14.90 -13.53 21.81
N ASP A 48 -13.79 -13.53 21.08
CA ASP A 48 -12.44 -13.59 21.64
C ASP A 48 -11.89 -12.17 21.85
N LEU A 49 -11.55 -11.85 23.11
CA LEU A 49 -10.98 -10.55 23.51
C LEU A 49 -9.67 -10.25 22.76
N GLU A 50 -8.84 -11.27 22.55
CA GLU A 50 -7.56 -11.13 21.85
C GLU A 50 -7.80 -10.80 20.37
N LYS A 51 -8.82 -11.41 19.76
CA LYS A 51 -9.25 -11.11 18.39
C LYS A 51 -9.82 -9.70 18.26
N ASN A 52 -10.55 -9.21 19.26
CA ASN A 52 -11.03 -7.82 19.27
C ASN A 52 -9.88 -6.80 19.35
N GLU A 53 -8.84 -7.06 20.15
CA GLU A 53 -7.65 -6.19 20.15
C GLU A 53 -6.90 -6.24 18.82
N GLU A 54 -6.84 -7.40 18.18
CA GLU A 54 -6.22 -7.59 16.87
C GLU A 54 -7.00 -6.83 15.77
N ILE A 55 -8.33 -6.92 15.75
CA ILE A 55 -9.20 -6.14 14.86
C ILE A 55 -8.97 -4.63 15.05
N LEU A 56 -8.87 -4.16 16.30
CA LEU A 56 -8.63 -2.75 16.59
C LEU A 56 -7.28 -2.27 16.03
N LYS A 57 -6.21 -3.07 16.21
CA LYS A 57 -4.87 -2.75 15.69
C LYS A 57 -4.87 -2.70 14.17
N ILE A 58 -5.50 -3.66 13.51
CA ILE A 58 -5.58 -3.69 12.04
C ILE A 58 -6.41 -2.52 11.52
N SER A 59 -7.52 -2.19 12.20
CA SER A 59 -8.36 -1.04 11.84
C SER A 59 -7.59 0.28 11.93
N GLN A 60 -6.82 0.48 13.00
CA GLN A 60 -5.97 1.67 13.16
C GLN A 60 -4.86 1.74 12.10
N TYR A 61 -4.32 0.60 11.70
CA TYR A 61 -3.32 0.52 10.64
C TYR A 61 -3.93 0.87 9.27
N MET A 62 -5.11 0.32 8.98
CA MET A 62 -5.90 0.63 7.79
C MET A 62 -6.22 2.14 7.69
N ASP A 63 -6.59 2.78 8.80
CA ASP A 63 -6.80 4.23 8.85
C ASP A 63 -5.53 5.03 8.53
N ARG A 64 -4.35 4.57 8.97
CA ARG A 64 -3.08 5.22 8.63
C ARG A 64 -2.78 5.11 7.13
N LEU A 65 -2.96 3.92 6.55
CA LEU A 65 -2.74 3.69 5.12
C LEU A 65 -3.67 4.55 4.26
N LEU A 66 -4.95 4.65 4.62
CA LEU A 66 -5.90 5.51 3.90
C LEU A 66 -5.53 6.99 3.99
N ASN A 67 -5.07 7.45 5.15
CA ASN A 67 -4.61 8.83 5.31
C ASN A 67 -3.34 9.11 4.49
N GLU A 68 -2.41 8.15 4.42
CA GLU A 68 -1.20 8.28 3.60
C GLU A 68 -1.54 8.31 2.10
N TYR A 69 -2.40 7.38 1.66
CA TYR A 69 -2.94 7.38 0.30
C TYR A 69 -3.60 8.72 -0.05
N PHE A 70 -4.48 9.22 0.83
CA PHE A 70 -5.17 10.48 0.61
C PHE A 70 -4.21 11.67 0.59
N SER A 71 -3.19 11.68 1.45
CA SER A 71 -2.16 12.71 1.49
C SER A 71 -1.40 12.79 0.17
N ILE A 72 -1.03 11.64 -0.41
CA ILE A 72 -0.32 11.59 -1.71
C ILE A 72 -1.25 12.05 -2.83
N VAL A 73 -2.46 11.49 -2.92
CA VAL A 73 -3.44 11.87 -3.96
C VAL A 73 -3.81 13.36 -3.89
N ASN A 74 -4.00 13.90 -2.69
CA ASN A 74 -4.36 15.30 -2.49
C ASN A 74 -3.17 16.26 -2.71
N SER A 75 -1.94 15.82 -2.43
CA SER A 75 -0.72 16.55 -2.83
C SER A 75 -0.60 16.61 -4.36
N ASN A 76 -1.02 15.56 -5.06
CA ASN A 76 -0.94 15.44 -6.52
C ASN A 76 -2.04 16.20 -7.27
N ASN A 77 -3.16 16.51 -6.61
CA ASN A 77 -4.27 17.30 -7.15
C ASN A 77 -4.12 18.83 -6.96
N LYS A 78 -3.05 19.31 -6.32
CA LYS A 78 -2.79 20.75 -6.09
C LYS A 78 -2.10 21.47 -7.26
N ILE A 79 -2.44 21.11 -8.51
CA ILE A 79 -1.95 21.79 -9.74
C ILE A 79 -3.03 22.71 -10.30
#